data_AF-A0A653ZBD1-F1
#
_entry.id   AF-A0A653ZBD1-F1
#
_cell.length_a   1.000
_cell.length_b   1.000
_cell.length_c   1.000
_cell.angle_alpha   90.00
_cell.angle_beta   90.00
_cell.angle_gamma   90.00
#
_symmetry.space_group_name_H-M   'P 1'
#
loop_
_entity.id
_entity.type
_entity.pdbx_description
1 polymer ?
#
loop_
_entity_poly.entity_id
_entity_poly.type
_entity_poly.pdbx_seq_one_letter_code
_entity_poly.pdbx_strand_id
1 'polypeptide(L)'
;MIEQVPEFYKGDGLNSKQLYEIQRAEMRHEKELKRKRREERLARAKRSLELLKKNRVDSSYFRNLERNNLIATIKTDSYGRVQRG
;
A
#
# COMPACT_ATOMS: atom_id res chain seq x y z
N MET A 1 37.42 20.07 18.58
CA MET A 1 36.58 18.97 19.10
C MET A 1 36.67 17.84 18.09
N ILE A 2 37.37 16.75 18.44
CA ILE A 2 37.58 15.61 17.54
C ILE A 2 36.38 14.70 17.73
N GLU A 3 35.55 14.58 16.69
CA GLU A 3 34.47 13.60 16.64
C GLU A 3 35.08 12.21 16.69
N GLN A 4 34.84 11.51 17.80
CA GLN A 4 35.20 10.11 17.95
C GLN A 4 34.33 9.30 16.98
N VAL A 5 34.90 8.98 15.82
CA VAL A 5 34.36 7.95 14.94
C VAL A 5 34.33 6.66 15.76
N PRO A 6 33.16 6.00 15.94
CA PRO A 6 33.11 4.79 16.73
C PRO A 6 33.99 3.74 16.05
N GLU A 7 35.04 3.32 16.77
CA GLU A 7 35.88 2.20 16.38
C GLU A 7 34.98 0.98 16.21
N PHE A 8 34.63 0.64 14.96
CA PHE A 8 34.08 -0.66 14.66
C PHE A 8 35.14 -1.70 15.02
N TYR A 9 34.93 -2.32 16.17
CA TYR A 9 35.69 -3.40 16.80
C TYR A 9 36.52 -4.22 15.81
N LYS A 10 37.84 -4.08 15.91
CA LYS A 10 38.77 -5.13 15.51
C LYS A 10 38.77 -6.19 16.62
N GLY A 11 38.17 -7.35 16.38
CA GLY A 11 38.27 -8.50 17.29
C GLY A 11 37.31 -9.62 16.90
N ASP A 12 37.88 -10.75 16.47
CA ASP A 12 37.31 -12.07 16.23
C ASP A 12 35.96 -12.19 15.50
N GLY A 13 35.95 -12.95 14.40
CA GLY A 13 34.75 -13.26 13.63
C GLY A 13 33.58 -13.69 14.51
N LEU A 14 32.38 -13.21 14.19
CA LEU A 14 31.15 -13.54 14.91
C LEU A 14 31.02 -15.04 15.13
N ASN A 15 30.75 -15.45 16.36
CA ASN A 15 30.52 -16.85 16.67
C ASN A 15 29.28 -17.34 15.89
N SER A 16 29.33 -18.58 15.40
CA SER A 16 28.22 -19.24 14.68
C SER A 16 26.84 -19.00 15.29
N LYS A 17 26.74 -19.02 16.63
CA LYS A 17 25.50 -18.75 17.36
C LYS A 17 25.00 -17.31 17.20
N GLN A 18 25.90 -16.32 17.21
CA GLN A 18 25.56 -14.91 17.02
C GLN A 18 25.14 -14.65 15.56
N LEU A 19 25.83 -15.25 14.59
CA LEU A 19 25.43 -15.20 13.18
C LEU A 19 24.01 -15.78 12.97
N TYR A 20 23.71 -16.90 13.62
CA TYR A 20 22.39 -17.51 13.58
C TYR A 20 21.30 -16.61 14.20
N GLU A 21 21.60 -15.95 15.33
CA GLU A 21 20.67 -15.03 15.98
C GLU A 21 20.39 -13.79 15.11
N ILE A 22 21.42 -13.23 14.46
CA ILE A 22 21.28 -12.12 13.51
C ILE A 22 20.42 -12.55 12.32
N GLN A 23 20.74 -13.68 11.69
CA GLN A 23 19.97 -14.20 10.56
C GLN A 23 18.50 -14.44 10.94
N ARG A 24 18.24 -14.95 12.16
CA ARG A 24 16.89 -15.16 12.67
C ARG A 24 16.15 -13.82 12.90
N ALA A 25 16.84 -12.80 13.37
CA ALA A 25 16.29 -11.46 13.55
C ALA A 25 15.95 -10.80 12.20
N GLU A 26 16.83 -10.90 11.21
CA GLU A 26 16.60 -10.40 9.85
C GLU A 26 15.38 -11.07 9.20
N MET A 27 15.29 -12.40 9.30
CA MET A 27 14.15 -13.16 8.79
C MET A 27 12.82 -12.76 9.44
N ARG A 28 12.82 -12.44 10.74
CA ARG A 28 11.63 -11.94 11.44
C ARG A 28 11.26 -10.55 10.95
N HIS A 29 12.23 -9.65 10.84
CA HIS A 29 12.03 -8.29 10.38
C HIS A 29 11.48 -8.26 8.94
N GLU A 30 12.01 -9.10 8.04
CA GLU A 30 11.53 -9.18 6.66
C GLU A 30 10.07 -9.67 6.59
N LYS A 31 9.71 -10.67 7.42
CA LYS A 31 8.32 -11.14 7.54
C LYS A 31 7.39 -10.06 8.04
N GLU A 32 7.79 -9.29 9.05
CA GLU A 32 7.01 -8.17 9.58
C GLU A 32 6.83 -7.05 8.56
N LEU A 33 7.88 -6.70 7.81
CA LEU A 33 7.79 -5.74 6.71
C LEU A 33 6.81 -6.19 5.63
N LYS A 34 6.85 -7.48 5.24
CA LYS A 34 5.89 -8.05 4.29
C LYS A 34 4.46 -7.95 4.82
N ARG A 35 4.24 -8.24 6.11
CA ARG A 35 2.93 -8.12 6.76
C ARG A 35 2.43 -6.67 6.75
N LYS A 36 3.27 -5.72 7.18
CA LYS A 36 2.93 -4.28 7.20
C LYS A 36 2.57 -3.75 5.81
N ARG A 37 3.35 -4.11 4.78
CA ARG A 37 3.04 -3.73 3.39
C ARG A 37 1.71 -4.29 2.91
N ARG A 38 1.36 -5.52 3.31
CA ARG A 38 0.05 -6.12 2.97
C ARG A 38 -1.09 -5.39 3.66
N GLU A 39 -0.95 -5.10 4.96
CA GLU A 39 -1.95 -4.35 5.74
C GLU A 39 -2.18 -2.95 5.17
N GLU A 40 -1.12 -2.24 4.80
CA GLU A 40 -1.20 -0.91 4.16
C GLU A 40 -1.94 -0.97 2.81
N ARG A 41 -1.69 -1.98 1.98
CA ARG A 41 -2.43 -2.17 0.72
C ARG A 41 -3.92 -2.41 0.97
N LEU A 42 -4.26 -3.25 1.93
CA LEU A 42 -5.64 -3.53 2.29
C LEU A 42 -6.34 -2.29 2.85
N ALA A 43 -5.67 -1.53 3.72
CA ALA A 43 -6.19 -0.30 4.28
C ALA A 43 -6.40 0.79 3.21
N ARG A 44 -5.50 0.89 2.23
CA ARG A 44 -5.65 1.78 1.08
C ARG A 44 -6.85 1.40 0.22
N ALA A 45 -7.01 0.10 -0.08
CA ALA A 45 -8.16 -0.39 -0.86
C ALA A 45 -9.50 -0.13 -0.14
N LYS A 46 -9.56 -0.37 1.18
CA LYS A 46 -10.74 -0.07 2.00
C LYS A 46 -11.09 1.42 1.97
N ARG A 47 -10.11 2.31 2.20
CA ARG A 47 -10.32 3.77 2.12
C ARG A 47 -10.81 4.23 0.75
N SER A 48 -10.22 3.70 -0.32
CA SER A 48 -10.67 3.95 -1.70
C SER A 48 -12.14 3.57 -1.89
N LEU A 49 -12.53 2.38 -1.44
CA LEU A 49 -13.90 1.89 -1.56
C LEU A 49 -14.90 2.71 -0.74
N GLU A 50 -14.52 3.15 0.47
CA GLU A 50 -15.34 4.05 1.29
C GLU A 50 -15.52 5.42 0.65
N LEU A 51 -14.45 5.99 0.08
CA LEU A 51 -14.52 7.24 -0.67
C LEU A 51 -15.43 7.12 -1.90
N LEU A 52 -15.33 6.02 -2.63
CA LEU A 52 -16.24 5.73 -3.74
C LEU A 52 -17.69 5.63 -3.26
N LYS A 53 -17.96 4.91 -2.16
CA LYS A 53 -19.32 4.81 -1.60
C LYS A 53 -19.87 6.17 -1.16
N LYS A 54 -19.06 7.01 -0.52
CA LYS A 54 -19.48 8.33 -0.03
C LYS A 54 -19.79 9.30 -1.17
N ASN A 55 -18.98 9.28 -2.24
CA ASN A 55 -19.09 10.22 -3.34
C ASN A 55 -19.90 9.68 -4.54
N ARG A 56 -20.22 8.39 -4.57
CA ARG A 56 -21.07 7.79 -5.61
C ARG A 56 -22.47 8.35 -5.48
N VAL A 57 -22.85 9.17 -6.45
CA VAL A 57 -24.22 9.65 -6.60
C VAL A 57 -24.99 8.60 -7.39
N ASP A 58 -25.63 7.69 -6.67
CA ASP A 58 -26.50 6.66 -7.24
C ASP A 58 -27.94 6.91 -6.79
N SER A 59 -28.58 7.87 -7.46
CA SER A 59 -30.00 8.13 -7.26
C SER A 59 -30.81 7.53 -8.41
N SER A 60 -32.06 7.16 -8.10
CA SER A 60 -33.04 6.77 -9.12
C SER A 60 -33.19 7.84 -10.20
N TYR A 61 -32.98 9.11 -9.85
CA TYR A 61 -32.98 10.23 -10.79
C TYR A 61 -31.88 10.09 -11.86
N PHE A 62 -30.62 9.86 -11.49
CA PHE A 62 -29.54 9.69 -12.48
C PHE A 62 -29.74 8.44 -13.36
N ARG A 63 -30.20 7.33 -12.77
CA ARG A 63 -30.54 6.12 -13.55
C ARG A 63 -31.67 6.38 -14.55
N ASN A 64 -32.67 7.17 -14.16
CA ASN A 64 -33.77 7.54 -15.04
C ASN A 64 -33.31 8.49 -16.16
N LEU A 65 -32.42 9.44 -15.87
CA LEU A 65 -31.83 10.29 -16.89
C LEU A 65 -31.03 9.49 -17.92
N GLU A 66 -30.22 8.51 -17.48
CA GLU A 66 -29.48 7.62 -18.37
C GLU A 66 -30.42 6.75 -19.21
N ARG A 67 -31.43 6.10 -18.59
CA ARG A 67 -32.43 5.29 -19.30
C ARG A 67 -33.22 6.08 -20.34
N ASN A 68 -33.48 7.35 -20.08
CA ASN A 68 -34.20 8.24 -20.98
C ASN A 68 -33.28 8.93 -22.00
N ASN A 69 -32.00 8.55 -22.10
CA ASN A 69 -30.99 9.16 -22.96
C ASN A 69 -30.80 10.68 -22.77
N LEU A 70 -31.10 11.20 -21.57
CA LEU A 70 -30.96 12.62 -21.22
C LEU A 70 -29.54 12.97 -20.78
N ILE A 71 -28.78 11.98 -20.32
CA ILE A 71 -27.35 12.08 -20.01
C ILE A 71 -26.64 10.82 -20.51
N ALA A 72 -25.38 10.95 -20.90
CA ALA A 72 -24.54 9.82 -21.29
C ALA A 72 -23.55 9.47 -20.19
N THR A 73 -23.50 8.20 -19.81
CA THR A 73 -22.47 7.70 -18.88
C THR A 73 -21.19 7.46 -19.67
N ILE A 74 -20.15 8.23 -19.34
CA ILE A 74 -18.83 8.05 -19.93
C ILE A 74 -18.17 6.83 -19.28
N LYS A 75 -17.80 5.83 -20.10
CA LYS A 75 -17.00 4.70 -19.62
C LYS A 75 -15.63 5.20 -19.21
N THR A 76 -15.33 5.07 -17.92
CA THR A 76 -14.01 5.33 -17.36
C THR A 76 -13.33 4.02 -16.97
N ASP A 77 -12.00 4.00 -17.04
CA ASP A 77 -11.21 2.88 -16.52
C ASP A 77 -11.27 2.81 -14.99
N SER A 78 -10.66 1.79 -14.40
CA SER A 78 -10.56 1.63 -12.94
C SER A 78 -9.85 2.80 -12.22
N TYR A 79 -9.25 3.73 -12.98
CA TYR A 79 -8.53 4.91 -12.51
C TYR A 79 -9.28 6.22 -12.80
N GLY A 80 -10.51 6.15 -13.31
CA GLY A 80 -11.33 7.33 -13.61
C GLY A 80 -10.94 8.07 -14.90
N ARG A 81 -10.04 7.49 -15.71
CA ARG A 81 -9.68 8.05 -17.02
C ARG A 81 -10.73 7.63 -18.03
N VAL A 82 -11.15 8.55 -18.90
CA VAL A 82 -12.07 8.23 -19.98
C VAL A 82 -11.43 7.17 -20.88
N GLN A 83 -12.08 6.01 -21.02
CA GLN A 83 -11.68 5.01 -22.00
C GLN A 83 -12.02 5.55 -23.39
N ARG A 84 -11.04 6.18 -24.03
CA ARG A 84 -11.12 6.52 -25.44
C ARG A 84 -10.60 5.33 -26.24
N GLY A 85 -11.44 4.82 -27.14
CA GLY A 85 -11.00 3.98 -28.26
C GLY A 85 -10.33 4.84 -29.32
#